data_AF-A0A942GA42-F1
#
_entry.id   AF-A0A942GA42-F1
#
_cell.length_a   1.000
_cell.length_b   1.000
_cell.length_c   1.000
_cell.angle_alpha   90.00
_cell.angle_beta   90.00
_cell.angle_gamma   90.00
#
_symmetry.space_group_name_H-M   'P 1'
#
loop_
_entity.id
_entity.type
_entity.pdbx_description
1 polymer ?
#
loop_
_entity_poly.entity_id
_entity_poly.type
_entity_poly.pdbx_seq_one_letter_code
_entity_poly.pdbx_strand_id
1 'polypeptide(L)'
;MKEKKERILKLKKDLEIPYVVIEKPEKLLVEKLSLRKPNKSFSKTLTNPYFNSVQGSQSCYTLEIDVWALVRYEAKSGIEFGILPHTNRQYAGSSGDPNRIQKLNELKSKWGFNYILANIGVYENIMAIVNAGYPIATNYIAGISCNQAGRDAAANVWNGLSPSTYFWAYYTDEPYSNQQITQYDFKQFRNYIVQLRPNSLFGFGETTKYSTNRYTHNPYFWNGAWYINYNPTSVNFVMCTRYVGYYNENDQTDLWNELKISYQNKFNRIWISANSDGSEFNYLLGYCKENSISPWFYQLEDFEDNSDVMLSQYCYHAFLKNFLKREEKKFIYIYYYVGSEDPCYDYQITSWELGDIIETSETRILNP
;
A
#
# COMPACT_ATOMS: atom_id res chain seq x y z
N MET A 1 -28.50 -25.86 3.92
CA MET A 1 -27.30 -26.46 3.28
C MET A 1 -26.72 -25.58 2.16
N LYS A 2 -27.54 -25.03 1.25
CA LYS A 2 -27.10 -24.11 0.19
C LYS A 2 -26.44 -22.81 0.71
N GLU A 3 -27.09 -22.13 1.65
CA GLU A 3 -26.57 -20.90 2.28
C GLU A 3 -25.23 -21.11 3.00
N LYS A 4 -25.04 -22.25 3.66
CA LYS A 4 -23.78 -22.60 4.32
C LYS A 4 -22.64 -22.74 3.31
N LYS A 5 -22.88 -23.42 2.19
CA LYS A 5 -21.89 -23.57 1.11
C LYS A 5 -21.55 -22.23 0.47
N GLU A 6 -22.53 -21.38 0.24
CA GLU A 6 -22.33 -20.03 -0.31
C GLU A 6 -21.51 -19.15 0.64
N ARG A 7 -21.78 -19.21 1.95
CA ARG A 7 -21.00 -18.51 2.98
C ARG A 7 -19.53 -18.96 2.99
N ILE A 8 -19.27 -20.27 2.98
CA ILE A 8 -17.91 -20.82 2.99
C ILE A 8 -17.17 -20.38 1.72
N LEU A 9 -17.81 -20.46 0.56
CA LEU A 9 -17.21 -20.05 -0.71
C LEU A 9 -16.81 -18.56 -0.69
N LYS A 10 -17.68 -17.70 -0.15
CA LYS A 10 -17.39 -16.27 0.01
C LYS A 10 -16.19 -16.03 0.93
N LEU A 11 -16.21 -16.60 2.14
CA LEU A 11 -15.12 -16.46 3.10
C LEU A 11 -13.80 -16.99 2.54
N LYS A 12 -13.83 -18.14 1.86
CA LYS A 12 -12.65 -18.71 1.21
C LYS A 12 -12.06 -17.74 0.18
N LYS A 13 -12.91 -17.17 -0.69
CA LYS A 13 -12.48 -16.18 -1.68
C LYS A 13 -11.83 -14.94 -1.03
N ASP A 14 -12.40 -14.44 0.06
CA ASP A 14 -11.89 -13.25 0.74
C ASP A 14 -10.57 -13.53 1.50
N LEU A 15 -10.41 -14.75 2.03
CA LEU A 15 -9.25 -15.18 2.83
C LEU A 15 -8.08 -15.73 1.99
N GLU A 16 -8.34 -16.14 0.75
CA GLU A 16 -7.31 -16.59 -0.21
C GLU A 16 -6.61 -15.44 -0.93
N ILE A 17 -7.03 -14.20 -0.70
CA ILE A 17 -6.31 -13.03 -1.20
C ILE A 17 -4.88 -13.07 -0.66
N PRO A 18 -3.84 -12.95 -1.52
CA PRO A 18 -2.45 -12.94 -1.08
C PRO A 18 -2.22 -11.99 0.09
N TYR A 19 -1.41 -12.43 1.05
CA TYR A 19 -1.01 -11.67 2.25
C TYR A 19 -2.12 -11.29 3.24
N VAL A 20 -3.41 -11.55 2.92
CA VAL A 20 -4.50 -11.49 3.91
C VAL A 20 -4.37 -12.63 4.92
N VAL A 21 -4.11 -13.84 4.45
CA VAL A 21 -3.69 -14.98 5.26
C VAL A 21 -2.26 -15.35 4.87
N ILE A 22 -1.32 -15.29 5.81
CA ILE A 22 0.10 -15.59 5.55
C ILE A 22 0.33 -17.11 5.50
N GLU A 23 -0.24 -17.83 6.47
CA GLU A 23 -0.14 -19.28 6.55
C GLU A 23 -1.39 -19.91 5.97
N LYS A 24 -1.26 -20.51 4.78
CA LYS A 24 -2.39 -21.14 4.10
C LYS A 24 -3.02 -22.21 5.01
N PRO A 25 -4.37 -22.26 5.13
CA PRO A 25 -5.06 -23.24 5.96
C PRO A 25 -4.64 -24.69 5.67
N GLU A 26 -4.36 -25.02 4.41
CA GLU A 26 -3.89 -26.34 3.99
C GLU A 26 -2.51 -26.68 4.56
N LYS A 27 -1.61 -25.70 4.62
CA LYS A 27 -0.28 -25.88 5.23
C LYS A 27 -0.42 -26.16 6.73
N LEU A 28 -1.25 -25.38 7.42
CA LEU A 28 -1.53 -25.55 8.84
C LEU A 28 -2.22 -26.89 9.14
N LEU A 29 -3.09 -27.36 8.25
CA LEU A 29 -3.70 -28.67 8.33
C LEU A 29 -2.64 -29.78 8.25
N VAL A 30 -1.72 -29.71 7.27
CA VAL A 30 -0.62 -30.67 7.12
C VAL A 30 0.26 -30.69 8.36
N GLU A 31 0.65 -29.53 8.88
CA GLU A 31 1.45 -29.42 10.10
C GLU A 31 0.71 -30.03 11.31
N LYS A 32 -0.56 -29.70 11.51
CA LYS A 32 -1.37 -30.25 12.61
C LYS A 32 -1.55 -31.77 12.49
N LEU A 33 -1.72 -32.30 11.29
CA LEU A 33 -1.79 -33.74 11.02
C LEU A 33 -0.46 -34.44 11.34
N SER A 34 0.68 -33.86 10.91
CA SER A 34 2.01 -34.42 11.18
C SER A 34 2.36 -34.51 12.67
N LEU A 35 1.79 -33.62 13.48
CA LEU A 35 1.97 -33.61 14.93
C LEU A 35 1.07 -34.62 15.66
N ARG A 36 0.05 -35.18 14.99
CA ARG A 36 -0.77 -36.24 15.60
C ARG A 36 0.05 -37.51 15.72
N LYS A 37 0.31 -37.92 16.96
CA LYS A 37 0.85 -39.25 17.22
C LYS A 37 -0.28 -40.28 17.05
N PRO A 38 -0.06 -41.40 16.34
CA PRO A 38 -1.04 -42.48 16.30
C PRO A 38 -1.29 -42.99 17.71
N ASN A 39 -2.49 -42.74 18.23
CA ASN A 39 -2.94 -43.29 19.50
C ASN A 39 -3.33 -44.76 19.28
N LYS A 40 -2.34 -45.66 19.35
CA LYS A 40 -2.58 -47.12 19.35
C LYS A 40 -3.43 -47.61 20.52
N SER A 41 -3.81 -46.74 21.47
CA SER A 41 -4.50 -47.10 22.72
C SER A 41 -6.00 -46.90 22.74
N PHE A 42 -6.65 -46.44 21.66
CA PHE A 42 -8.10 -46.59 21.55
C PHE A 42 -8.43 -48.06 21.26
N SER A 43 -8.39 -48.86 22.31
CA SER A 43 -9.05 -50.16 22.37
C SER A 43 -10.53 -49.94 22.08
N LYS A 44 -11.07 -50.62 21.06
CA LYS A 44 -12.51 -50.81 20.87
C LYS A 44 -13.08 -51.42 22.16
N THR A 45 -13.53 -50.57 23.07
CA THR A 45 -14.35 -50.98 24.19
C THR A 45 -15.71 -50.35 23.97
N LEU A 46 -16.56 -51.10 23.26
CA LEU A 46 -18.01 -50.96 23.35
C LEU A 46 -18.38 -51.07 24.83
N THR A 47 -18.78 -49.97 25.46
CA THR A 47 -19.96 -49.83 26.36
C THR A 47 -19.87 -48.57 27.22
N ASN A 48 -20.92 -47.74 27.15
CA ASN A 48 -21.72 -47.17 28.25
C ASN A 48 -22.11 -45.67 28.00
N PRO A 49 -23.40 -45.28 27.97
CA PRO A 49 -23.84 -43.97 27.47
C PRO A 49 -23.94 -42.85 28.54
N TYR A 50 -23.26 -42.97 29.68
CA TYR A 50 -23.34 -41.97 30.74
C TYR A 50 -21.97 -41.69 31.35
N PHE A 51 -21.21 -40.74 30.78
CA PHE A 51 -20.26 -39.93 31.53
C PHE A 51 -19.98 -38.62 30.77
N ASN A 52 -20.48 -37.52 31.33
CA ASN A 52 -20.00 -36.18 31.02
C ASN A 52 -18.66 -35.97 31.72
N SER A 53 -17.58 -35.86 30.95
CA SER A 53 -16.35 -35.22 31.40
C SER A 53 -15.83 -34.31 30.29
N VAL A 54 -15.81 -33.02 30.59
CA VAL A 54 -15.24 -31.95 29.75
C VAL A 54 -13.72 -32.10 29.74
N GLN A 55 -13.20 -32.86 28.78
CA GLN A 55 -11.87 -32.71 28.22
C GLN A 55 -12.07 -32.54 26.71
N GLY A 56 -11.57 -31.45 26.13
CA GLY A 56 -11.81 -31.04 24.74
C GLY A 56 -11.56 -32.18 23.75
N SER A 57 -12.63 -32.86 23.36
CA SER A 57 -12.59 -34.00 22.44
C SER A 57 -12.48 -33.47 21.02
N GLN A 58 -11.27 -33.30 20.50
CA GLN A 58 -11.09 -33.35 19.05
C GLN A 58 -11.52 -34.74 18.60
N SER A 59 -12.67 -34.84 17.92
CA SER A 59 -13.04 -36.07 17.23
C SER A 59 -11.96 -36.42 16.22
N CYS A 60 -11.57 -37.70 16.10
CA CYS A 60 -10.61 -38.12 15.07
C CYS A 60 -11.07 -37.75 13.64
N TYR A 61 -12.38 -37.52 13.46
CA TYR A 61 -13.04 -37.25 12.19
C TYR A 61 -13.19 -35.76 11.89
N THR A 62 -12.82 -34.88 12.83
CA THR A 62 -12.89 -33.43 12.65
C THR A 62 -11.60 -32.77 13.11
N LEU A 63 -11.13 -31.79 12.35
CA LEU A 63 -9.96 -30.99 12.68
C LEU A 63 -10.30 -29.52 12.59
N GLU A 64 -10.02 -28.81 13.68
CA GLU A 64 -10.13 -27.35 13.74
C GLU A 64 -8.76 -26.74 13.51
N ILE A 65 -8.66 -25.73 12.64
CA ILE A 65 -7.43 -24.99 12.37
C ILE A 65 -7.69 -23.52 12.65
N ASP A 66 -6.89 -22.94 13.54
CA ASP A 66 -6.91 -21.51 13.83
C ASP A 66 -6.16 -20.77 12.71
N VAL A 67 -6.85 -19.89 12.01
CA VAL A 67 -6.32 -19.07 10.92
C VAL A 67 -6.48 -17.61 11.31
N TRP A 68 -5.37 -16.86 11.30
CA TRP A 68 -5.40 -15.42 11.53
C TRP A 68 -5.36 -14.69 10.19
N ALA A 69 -6.37 -13.85 9.96
CA ALA A 69 -6.50 -13.11 8.73
C ALA A 69 -6.42 -11.60 8.98
N LEU A 70 -5.82 -10.88 8.03
CA LEU A 70 -5.72 -9.43 8.05
C LEU A 70 -7.12 -8.81 8.11
N VAL A 71 -7.33 -7.95 9.11
CA VAL A 71 -8.45 -7.00 9.13
C VAL A 71 -8.01 -5.72 8.45
N ARG A 72 -6.88 -5.14 8.91
CA ARG A 72 -6.32 -3.91 8.36
C ARG A 72 -4.88 -3.68 8.79
N TYR A 73 -4.21 -2.79 8.08
CA TYR A 73 -2.98 -2.13 8.49
C TYR A 73 -3.26 -0.72 9.02
N GLU A 74 -2.38 -0.25 9.89
CA GLU A 74 -2.39 1.12 10.41
C GLU A 74 -0.96 1.66 10.42
N ALA A 75 -0.73 2.84 9.85
CA ALA A 75 0.56 3.52 9.95
C ALA A 75 0.92 3.82 11.41
N LYS A 76 2.17 3.55 11.80
CA LYS A 76 2.61 3.89 13.16
C LYS A 76 2.60 5.41 13.36
N SER A 77 2.37 5.83 14.60
CA SER A 77 2.34 7.26 14.96
C SER A 77 3.61 7.98 14.49
N GLY A 78 3.43 9.13 13.84
CA GLY A 78 4.53 9.95 13.33
C GLY A 78 5.16 9.43 12.03
N ILE A 79 4.70 8.31 11.47
CA ILE A 79 5.15 7.82 10.17
C ILE A 79 4.24 8.34 9.07
N GLU A 80 4.86 8.93 8.06
CA GLU A 80 4.21 9.21 6.78
C GLU A 80 4.29 7.98 5.88
N PHE A 81 3.13 7.44 5.52
CA PHE A 81 2.97 6.29 4.65
C PHE A 81 1.98 6.63 3.54
N GLY A 82 2.52 6.97 2.37
CA GLY A 82 1.76 7.62 1.30
C GLY A 82 1.48 6.74 0.09
N ILE A 83 0.52 7.17 -0.73
CA ILE A 83 0.19 6.54 -2.00
C ILE A 83 -0.17 7.57 -3.07
N LEU A 84 0.23 7.34 -4.31
CA LEU A 84 -0.45 7.87 -5.51
C LEU A 84 -1.24 6.74 -6.13
N PRO A 85 -2.56 6.71 -5.92
CA PRO A 85 -3.35 5.58 -6.32
C PRO A 85 -3.56 5.58 -7.84
N HIS A 86 -4.00 4.46 -8.40
CA HIS A 86 -4.28 4.37 -9.82
C HIS A 86 -5.34 5.41 -10.27
N THR A 87 -5.30 5.82 -11.53
CA THR A 87 -6.27 6.79 -12.08
C THR A 87 -7.71 6.33 -11.91
N ASN A 88 -8.01 5.03 -11.96
CA ASN A 88 -9.35 4.47 -11.69
C ASN A 88 -9.83 4.71 -10.26
N ARG A 89 -8.92 4.84 -9.28
CA ARG A 89 -9.28 5.21 -7.90
C ARG A 89 -9.40 6.73 -7.77
N GLN A 90 -8.59 7.50 -8.50
CA GLN A 90 -8.60 8.97 -8.47
C GLN A 90 -9.73 9.61 -9.28
N TYR A 91 -9.92 9.28 -10.55
CA TYR A 91 -10.75 10.01 -11.54
C TYR A 91 -11.97 9.26 -12.02
N ALA A 92 -12.45 8.27 -11.27
CA ALA A 92 -13.65 7.48 -11.58
C ALA A 92 -14.97 8.27 -11.78
N GLY A 93 -14.93 9.61 -11.85
CA GLY A 93 -16.02 10.50 -12.22
C GLY A 93 -16.09 10.87 -13.73
N SER A 94 -15.06 10.63 -14.55
CA SER A 94 -15.20 10.72 -16.02
C SER A 94 -15.59 9.39 -16.66
N SER A 95 -15.47 8.27 -15.93
CA SER A 95 -15.77 6.90 -16.38
C SER A 95 -16.94 6.21 -15.63
N GLY A 96 -17.53 6.83 -14.60
CA GLY A 96 -18.78 6.37 -13.99
C GLY A 96 -18.68 5.23 -12.96
N ASP A 97 -17.60 5.12 -12.17
CA ASP A 97 -17.54 4.12 -11.08
C ASP A 97 -18.19 4.66 -9.79
N PRO A 98 -19.36 4.12 -9.39
CA PRO A 98 -20.09 4.60 -8.22
C PRO A 98 -19.37 4.31 -6.89
N ASN A 99 -18.34 3.47 -6.88
CA ASN A 99 -17.67 3.00 -5.65
C ASN A 99 -16.37 3.74 -5.32
N ARG A 100 -16.11 4.88 -5.97
CA ARG A 100 -14.85 5.64 -5.84
C ARG A 100 -14.46 5.98 -4.39
N ILE A 101 -15.39 6.53 -3.60
CA ILE A 101 -15.11 6.88 -2.20
C ILE A 101 -14.78 5.64 -1.37
N GLN A 102 -15.45 4.52 -1.63
CA GLN A 102 -15.17 3.26 -0.95
C GLN A 102 -13.77 2.73 -1.30
N LYS A 103 -13.38 2.76 -2.58
CA LYS A 103 -12.04 2.37 -3.03
C LYS A 103 -10.93 3.25 -2.43
N LEU A 104 -11.15 4.57 -2.33
CA LEU A 104 -10.21 5.48 -1.67
C LEU A 104 -10.19 5.24 -0.15
N ASN A 105 -11.34 5.01 0.47
CA ASN A 105 -11.43 4.74 1.90
C ASN A 105 -10.70 3.44 2.26
N GLU A 106 -10.79 2.41 1.42
CA GLU A 106 -10.08 1.14 1.59
C GLU A 106 -8.56 1.34 1.74
N LEU A 107 -7.95 2.24 0.97
CA LEU A 107 -6.52 2.56 1.07
C LEU A 107 -6.14 3.00 2.49
N LYS A 108 -6.99 3.80 3.12
CA LYS A 108 -6.78 4.26 4.50
C LYS A 108 -7.19 3.20 5.53
N SER A 109 -8.41 2.68 5.42
CA SER A 109 -9.08 1.89 6.46
C SER A 109 -8.62 0.44 6.51
N LYS A 110 -8.12 -0.10 5.39
CA LYS A 110 -7.60 -1.46 5.27
C LYS A 110 -6.10 -1.50 5.03
N TRP A 111 -5.56 -0.63 4.18
CA TRP A 111 -4.14 -0.70 3.77
C TRP A 111 -3.20 0.24 4.55
N GLY A 112 -3.76 1.11 5.39
CA GLY A 112 -2.99 1.93 6.32
C GLY A 112 -2.34 3.18 5.73
N PHE A 113 -2.62 3.51 4.46
CA PHE A 113 -2.12 4.73 3.82
C PHE A 113 -2.73 5.96 4.50
N ASN A 114 -1.93 6.69 5.27
CA ASN A 114 -2.35 7.89 5.97
C ASN A 114 -2.09 9.18 5.18
N TYR A 115 -1.37 9.11 4.07
CA TYR A 115 -1.20 10.22 3.13
C TYR A 115 -1.58 9.82 1.70
N ILE A 116 -2.02 10.80 0.92
CA ILE A 116 -2.39 10.61 -0.49
C ILE A 116 -1.84 11.76 -1.33
N LEU A 117 -1.34 11.43 -2.51
CA LEU A 117 -1.05 12.38 -3.58
C LEU A 117 -2.08 12.13 -4.68
N ALA A 118 -2.67 13.20 -5.19
CA ALA A 118 -3.58 13.13 -6.32
C ALA A 118 -3.62 14.48 -7.05
N ASN A 119 -3.76 14.48 -8.38
CA ASN A 119 -3.81 15.76 -9.08
C ASN A 119 -5.08 16.53 -8.74
N ILE A 120 -4.94 17.85 -8.64
CA ILE A 120 -6.07 18.74 -8.39
C ILE A 120 -6.69 19.16 -9.71
N GLY A 121 -7.73 18.44 -10.14
CA GLY A 121 -8.43 18.70 -11.40
C GLY A 121 -9.79 19.41 -11.21
N VAL A 122 -10.64 18.87 -10.33
CA VAL A 122 -12.02 19.35 -10.10
C VAL A 122 -12.41 19.20 -8.62
N TYR A 123 -13.38 20.00 -8.15
CA TYR A 123 -13.80 20.04 -6.74
C TYR A 123 -14.30 18.68 -6.22
N GLU A 124 -15.05 17.94 -7.04
CA GLU A 124 -15.57 16.61 -6.75
C GLU A 124 -14.44 15.58 -6.57
N ASN A 125 -13.31 15.78 -7.24
CA ASN A 125 -12.13 14.95 -7.05
C ASN A 125 -11.61 15.10 -5.62
N ILE A 126 -11.44 16.36 -5.20
CA ILE A 126 -10.93 16.74 -3.89
C ILE A 126 -11.87 16.27 -2.79
N MET A 127 -13.19 16.52 -2.92
CA MET A 127 -14.14 16.14 -1.89
C MET A 127 -14.27 14.64 -1.70
N ALA A 128 -14.14 13.84 -2.77
CA ALA A 128 -14.13 12.38 -2.62
C ALA A 128 -12.90 11.89 -1.83
N ILE A 129 -11.73 12.50 -2.03
CA ILE A 129 -10.51 12.20 -1.25
C ILE A 129 -10.68 12.60 0.22
N VAL A 130 -11.28 13.77 0.48
CA VAL A 130 -11.58 14.23 1.85
C VAL A 130 -12.58 13.30 2.53
N ASN A 131 -13.66 12.94 1.84
CA ASN A 131 -14.70 12.03 2.36
C ASN A 131 -14.19 10.60 2.56
N ALA A 132 -13.18 10.17 1.81
CA ALA A 132 -12.47 8.92 2.04
C ALA A 132 -11.60 8.95 3.31
N GLY A 133 -11.43 10.13 3.92
CA GLY A 133 -10.74 10.32 5.19
C GLY A 133 -9.35 10.93 5.04
N TYR A 134 -9.02 11.61 3.94
CA TYR A 134 -7.75 12.33 3.78
C TYR A 134 -7.96 13.85 3.86
N PRO A 135 -7.85 14.47 5.06
CA PRO A 135 -8.05 15.91 5.20
C PRO A 135 -7.06 16.71 4.36
N ILE A 136 -7.58 17.75 3.71
CA ILE A 136 -6.84 18.62 2.78
C ILE A 136 -5.57 19.16 3.44
N ALA A 137 -5.68 19.70 4.65
CA ALA A 137 -4.60 20.45 5.32
C ALA A 137 -3.50 19.58 5.96
N THR A 138 -3.71 18.27 6.11
CA THR A 138 -2.80 17.41 6.89
C THR A 138 -2.32 16.15 6.16
N ASN A 139 -3.04 15.67 5.14
CA ASN A 139 -2.76 14.35 4.57
C ASN A 139 -2.78 14.31 3.04
N TYR A 140 -3.19 15.40 2.39
CA TYR A 140 -3.36 15.45 0.93
C TYR A 140 -2.30 16.33 0.27
N ILE A 141 -1.41 15.71 -0.53
CA ILE A 141 -0.54 16.40 -1.48
C ILE A 141 -1.30 16.66 -2.79
N ALA A 142 -1.45 17.93 -3.15
CA ALA A 142 -2.01 18.36 -4.43
C ALA A 142 -0.97 18.27 -5.56
N GLY A 143 -1.17 17.33 -6.49
CA GLY A 143 -0.37 17.24 -7.72
C GLY A 143 -0.75 18.33 -8.71
N ILE A 144 0.24 19.10 -9.18
CA ILE A 144 0.10 20.19 -10.16
C ILE A 144 1.25 20.16 -11.17
N SER A 145 0.98 20.54 -12.42
CA SER A 145 2.04 20.73 -13.42
C SER A 145 2.69 22.10 -13.29
N CYS A 146 3.99 22.21 -13.59
CA CYS A 146 4.72 23.47 -13.52
C CYS A 146 4.51 24.32 -14.80
N ASN A 147 3.27 24.70 -15.06
CA ASN A 147 2.85 25.48 -16.22
C ASN A 147 1.63 26.36 -15.86
N GLN A 148 1.03 27.04 -16.85
CA GLN A 148 -0.15 27.88 -16.62
C GLN A 148 -1.32 27.09 -16.02
N ALA A 149 -1.60 25.88 -16.51
CA ALA A 149 -2.69 25.05 -16.01
C ALA A 149 -2.51 24.68 -14.51
N GLY A 150 -1.28 24.44 -14.05
CA GLY A 150 -1.04 24.21 -12.62
C GLY A 150 -1.13 25.49 -11.77
N ARG A 151 -0.74 26.65 -12.30
CA ARG A 151 -0.96 27.94 -11.62
C ARG A 151 -2.44 28.19 -11.43
N ASP A 152 -3.19 27.99 -12.50
CA ASP A 152 -4.63 28.06 -12.55
C ASP A 152 -5.29 27.10 -11.56
N ALA A 153 -4.86 25.84 -11.50
CA ALA A 153 -5.37 24.87 -10.54
C ALA A 153 -5.13 25.31 -9.08
N ALA A 154 -3.95 25.86 -8.77
CA ALA A 154 -3.59 26.33 -7.43
C ALA A 154 -4.28 27.64 -7.02
N ALA A 155 -4.42 28.59 -7.97
CA ALA A 155 -5.20 29.81 -7.79
C ALA A 155 -6.67 29.52 -7.58
N ASN A 156 -7.22 28.71 -8.48
CA ASN A 156 -8.66 28.64 -8.61
C ASN A 156 -9.29 27.61 -7.69
N VAL A 157 -8.56 26.58 -7.23
CA VAL A 157 -9.19 25.43 -6.52
C VAL A 157 -10.57 25.15 -7.13
N TRP A 158 -10.53 25.00 -8.47
CA TRP A 158 -11.46 25.55 -9.47
C TRP A 158 -12.89 24.97 -9.38
N ASN A 159 -13.70 25.37 -8.37
CA ASN A 159 -15.19 25.36 -8.30
C ASN A 159 -15.76 25.16 -6.87
N GLY A 160 -15.18 25.73 -5.80
CA GLY A 160 -15.93 25.79 -4.52
C GLY A 160 -15.17 25.80 -3.21
N LEU A 161 -13.84 25.78 -3.20
CA LEU A 161 -13.07 25.94 -1.95
C LEU A 161 -12.73 27.42 -1.69
N SER A 162 -12.64 27.76 -0.40
CA SER A 162 -12.35 29.12 0.05
C SER A 162 -10.95 29.56 -0.38
N PRO A 163 -10.71 30.86 -0.65
CA PRO A 163 -9.37 31.42 -0.80
C PRO A 163 -8.44 31.15 0.40
N SER A 164 -8.98 30.87 1.58
CA SER A 164 -8.20 30.47 2.77
C SER A 164 -7.85 28.98 2.82
N THR A 165 -8.44 28.15 1.95
CA THR A 165 -8.15 26.71 1.90
C THR A 165 -6.74 26.48 1.37
N TYR A 166 -6.02 25.58 2.02
CA TYR A 166 -4.67 25.19 1.65
C TYR A 166 -4.53 23.68 1.78
N PHE A 167 -3.75 23.09 0.89
CA PHE A 167 -3.37 21.67 0.95
C PHE A 167 -2.20 21.49 1.89
N TRP A 168 -2.03 20.28 2.40
CA TRP A 168 -0.86 19.94 3.20
C TRP A 168 0.43 20.24 2.42
N ALA A 169 0.46 19.84 1.15
CA ALA A 169 1.51 20.22 0.21
C ALA A 169 0.99 20.41 -1.21
N TYR A 170 1.72 21.20 -1.99
CA TYR A 170 1.68 21.17 -3.44
C TYR A 170 2.93 20.47 -3.97
N TYR A 171 2.75 19.71 -5.04
CA TYR A 171 3.81 18.91 -5.64
C TYR A 171 3.76 19.01 -7.16
N THR A 172 4.91 19.24 -7.78
CA THR A 172 5.06 19.09 -9.23
C THR A 172 5.95 17.90 -9.55
N ASP A 173 5.45 17.06 -10.43
CA ASP A 173 6.15 15.87 -10.86
C ASP A 173 7.17 16.19 -11.95
N GLU A 174 8.41 15.79 -11.73
CA GLU A 174 9.50 15.81 -12.71
C GLU A 174 9.58 17.08 -13.57
N PRO A 175 9.63 18.27 -12.97
CA PRO A 175 9.66 19.52 -13.73
C PRO A 175 10.78 19.53 -14.78
N TYR A 176 11.98 19.05 -14.43
CA TYR A 176 13.13 19.10 -15.33
C TYR A 176 13.18 17.93 -16.33
N SER A 177 12.67 16.75 -15.94
CA SER A 177 12.69 15.55 -16.80
C SER A 177 11.51 15.49 -17.78
N ASN A 178 10.28 15.73 -17.29
CA ASN A 178 9.06 15.56 -18.10
C ASN A 178 8.61 16.85 -18.79
N GLN A 179 8.79 18.00 -18.13
CA GLN A 179 8.17 19.25 -18.58
C GLN A 179 9.15 20.20 -19.29
N GLN A 180 10.43 19.82 -19.38
CA GLN A 180 11.50 20.60 -20.00
C GLN A 180 11.57 22.06 -19.52
N ILE A 181 11.24 22.31 -18.25
CA ILE A 181 11.26 23.68 -17.72
C ILE A 181 12.67 24.08 -17.28
N THR A 182 12.93 25.39 -17.27
CA THR A 182 14.20 25.90 -16.73
C THR A 182 14.14 26.03 -15.21
N GLN A 183 15.28 26.13 -14.54
CA GLN A 183 15.31 26.41 -13.09
C GLN A 183 14.67 27.77 -12.74
N TYR A 184 14.75 28.76 -13.65
CA TYR A 184 14.07 30.03 -13.46
C TYR A 184 12.55 29.85 -13.51
N ASP A 185 12.02 29.11 -14.49
CA ASP A 185 10.57 28.87 -14.61
C ASP A 185 10.04 28.14 -13.37
N PHE A 186 10.77 27.11 -12.93
CA PHE A 186 10.46 26.39 -11.69
C PHE A 186 10.47 27.33 -10.47
N LYS A 187 11.50 28.17 -10.33
CA LYS A 187 11.59 29.15 -9.23
C LYS A 187 10.41 30.13 -9.26
N GLN A 188 10.04 30.65 -10.43
CA GLN A 188 8.89 31.55 -10.57
C GLN A 188 7.57 30.84 -10.27
N PHE A 189 7.43 29.58 -10.64
CA PHE A 189 6.26 28.77 -10.30
C PHE A 189 6.17 28.52 -8.80
N ARG A 190 7.24 28.03 -8.18
CA ARG A 190 7.33 27.84 -6.73
C ARG A 190 7.01 29.12 -5.96
N ASN A 191 7.59 30.26 -6.35
CA ASN A 191 7.35 31.53 -5.68
C ASN A 191 5.89 31.96 -5.73
N TYR A 192 5.25 31.77 -6.88
CA TYR A 192 3.83 32.03 -7.04
C TYR A 192 2.98 31.15 -6.10
N ILE A 193 3.24 29.84 -6.06
CA ILE A 193 2.49 28.92 -5.20
C ILE A 193 2.68 29.28 -3.72
N VAL A 194 3.91 29.54 -3.29
CA VAL A 194 4.22 29.90 -1.89
C VAL A 194 3.63 31.25 -1.50
N GLN A 195 3.62 32.24 -2.40
CA GLN A 195 2.96 33.53 -2.14
C GLN A 195 1.44 33.38 -2.02
N LEU A 196 0.85 32.56 -2.89
CA LEU A 196 -0.59 32.33 -2.90
C LEU A 196 -1.05 31.45 -1.72
N ARG A 197 -0.23 30.48 -1.32
CA ARG A 197 -0.55 29.44 -0.33
C ARG A 197 0.58 29.29 0.71
N PRO A 198 0.81 30.31 1.55
CA PRO A 198 1.99 30.36 2.43
C PRO A 198 2.01 29.29 3.54
N ASN A 199 0.86 28.68 3.84
CA ASN A 199 0.73 27.64 4.87
C ASN A 199 0.92 26.22 4.32
N SER A 200 1.05 26.06 3.00
CA SER A 200 1.31 24.77 2.36
C SER A 200 2.80 24.51 2.21
N LEU A 201 3.20 23.24 2.33
CA LEU A 201 4.50 22.81 1.86
C LEU A 201 4.55 22.83 0.32
N PHE A 202 5.73 22.99 -0.24
CA PHE A 202 5.97 22.84 -1.68
C PHE A 202 7.10 21.86 -1.91
N GLY A 203 6.86 20.84 -2.73
CA GLY A 203 7.87 19.87 -3.13
C GLY A 203 7.83 19.58 -4.61
N PHE A 204 8.79 18.77 -5.06
CA PHE A 204 8.84 18.31 -6.45
C PHE A 204 9.45 16.93 -6.57
N GLY A 205 9.17 16.28 -7.68
CA GLY A 205 9.67 14.96 -8.04
C GLY A 205 10.83 15.04 -9.00
N GLU A 206 11.81 14.15 -8.91
CA GLU A 206 12.94 14.11 -9.83
C GLU A 206 13.45 12.71 -10.11
N THR A 207 14.04 12.56 -11.30
CA THR A 207 14.55 11.26 -11.74
C THR A 207 16.04 11.08 -11.58
N THR A 208 16.83 12.14 -11.73
CA THR A 208 18.29 12.07 -11.57
C THR A 208 18.87 13.41 -11.14
N LYS A 209 20.06 13.37 -10.56
CA LYS A 209 20.86 14.59 -10.36
C LYS A 209 21.16 15.31 -11.69
N TYR A 210 21.28 14.57 -12.80
CA TYR A 210 21.51 15.20 -14.10
C TYR A 210 20.33 16.08 -14.50
N SER A 211 19.12 15.52 -14.54
CA SER A 211 17.90 16.25 -14.88
C SER A 211 17.75 17.51 -14.03
N THR A 212 18.02 17.42 -12.73
CA THR A 212 17.91 18.57 -11.82
C THR A 212 18.92 19.69 -12.10
N ASN A 213 20.08 19.34 -12.64
CA ASN A 213 21.14 20.29 -13.01
C ASN A 213 20.92 20.95 -14.38
N ARG A 214 19.77 20.73 -15.04
CA ARG A 214 19.45 21.35 -16.33
C ARG A 214 19.05 22.82 -16.15
N TYR A 215 19.93 23.74 -16.56
CA TYR A 215 19.66 25.19 -16.61
C TYR A 215 19.64 25.68 -18.07
N THR A 216 18.54 26.27 -18.54
CA THR A 216 18.42 26.76 -19.92
C THR A 216 17.94 28.21 -19.99
N HIS A 217 18.58 29.13 -19.27
CA HIS A 217 18.26 30.57 -19.37
C HIS A 217 19.29 31.37 -20.17
N ASN A 218 19.78 30.82 -21.28
CA ASN A 218 20.56 31.60 -22.22
C ASN A 218 20.18 31.26 -23.68
N PRO A 219 19.62 32.22 -24.45
CA PRO A 219 19.31 32.01 -25.87
C PRO A 219 20.55 31.74 -26.74
N TYR A 220 21.77 31.89 -26.19
CA TYR A 220 23.04 31.62 -26.85
C TYR A 220 23.73 30.34 -26.40
N PHE A 221 23.22 29.63 -25.40
CA PHE A 221 23.74 28.31 -25.04
C PHE A 221 22.82 27.26 -25.63
N TRP A 222 23.35 26.56 -26.63
CA TRP A 222 22.79 25.34 -27.18
C TRP A 222 22.19 24.45 -26.10
N ASN A 223 21.02 23.88 -26.41
CA ASN A 223 20.45 22.72 -25.74
C ASN A 223 21.56 21.75 -25.27
N GLY A 224 21.76 21.60 -23.95
CA GLY A 224 22.59 20.53 -23.39
C GLY A 224 23.74 20.91 -22.45
N ALA A 225 23.93 22.20 -22.09
CA ALA A 225 24.92 22.55 -21.07
C ALA A 225 24.38 22.31 -19.65
N TRP A 226 24.98 21.34 -18.93
CA TRP A 226 24.65 21.02 -17.54
C TRP A 226 25.36 22.00 -16.60
N TYR A 227 24.63 22.61 -15.67
CA TYR A 227 25.26 23.39 -14.61
C TYR A 227 25.59 22.46 -13.45
N ILE A 228 26.86 22.10 -13.33
CA ILE A 228 27.34 21.28 -12.22
C ILE A 228 27.08 22.08 -10.92
N ASN A 229 26.25 21.53 -10.01
CA ASN A 229 25.98 22.02 -8.65
C ASN A 229 24.82 23.03 -8.45
N TYR A 230 23.83 23.11 -9.34
CA TYR A 230 22.59 23.83 -9.00
C TYR A 230 21.45 22.86 -8.70
N ASN A 231 21.19 22.67 -7.41
CA ASN A 231 20.03 21.94 -6.90
C ASN A 231 19.04 22.94 -6.30
N PRO A 232 17.75 22.94 -6.69
CA PRO A 232 16.75 23.81 -6.07
C PRO A 232 16.58 23.49 -4.58
N THR A 233 17.20 24.28 -3.71
CA THR A 233 17.12 24.09 -2.25
C THR A 233 15.99 24.89 -1.62
N SER A 234 15.20 25.67 -2.37
CA SER A 234 14.13 26.51 -1.80
C SER A 234 12.78 25.79 -1.64
N VAL A 235 12.77 24.47 -1.73
CA VAL A 235 11.58 23.61 -1.54
C VAL A 235 11.56 22.99 -0.14
N ASN A 236 10.39 22.50 0.28
CA ASN A 236 10.22 21.80 1.56
C ASN A 236 10.65 20.34 1.47
N PHE A 237 10.46 19.70 0.31
CA PHE A 237 10.84 18.31 0.10
C PHE A 237 11.07 17.98 -1.38
N VAL A 238 11.75 16.86 -1.60
CA VAL A 238 12.00 16.25 -2.91
C VAL A 238 11.62 14.78 -2.85
N MET A 239 10.94 14.30 -3.90
CA MET A 239 10.65 12.87 -4.11
C MET A 239 11.51 12.33 -5.25
N CYS A 240 12.01 11.09 -5.15
CA CYS A 240 12.60 10.40 -6.30
C CYS A 240 11.51 9.65 -7.07
N THR A 241 11.26 10.04 -8.32
CA THR A 241 10.16 9.55 -9.18
C THR A 241 10.61 8.63 -10.30
N ARG A 242 11.91 8.36 -10.43
CA ARG A 242 12.39 7.52 -11.53
C ARG A 242 11.99 6.06 -11.32
N TYR A 243 11.31 5.48 -12.30
CA TYR A 243 11.01 4.04 -12.32
C TYR A 243 11.67 3.27 -13.48
N VAL A 244 12.33 3.92 -14.43
CA VAL A 244 12.88 3.26 -15.62
C VAL A 244 14.18 3.92 -16.14
N GLY A 245 15.19 3.10 -16.45
CA GLY A 245 15.83 3.20 -17.77
C GLY A 245 17.27 3.72 -17.93
N TYR A 246 18.09 3.92 -16.89
CA TYR A 246 19.54 4.05 -17.15
C TYR A 246 20.30 2.72 -17.03
N TYR A 247 19.73 1.74 -16.32
CA TYR A 247 20.42 0.47 -16.03
C TYR A 247 19.60 -0.81 -16.26
N ASN A 248 18.31 -0.74 -16.60
CA ASN A 248 17.41 -1.92 -16.61
C ASN A 248 17.39 -2.69 -15.27
N GLU A 249 17.63 -1.99 -14.16
CA GLU A 249 17.72 -2.56 -12.82
C GLU A 249 16.51 -2.13 -11.98
N ASN A 250 16.03 -3.05 -11.13
CA ASN A 250 14.95 -2.81 -10.18
C ASN A 250 15.45 -2.18 -8.87
N ASP A 251 16.77 -2.04 -8.69
CA ASP A 251 17.37 -1.35 -7.54
C ASP A 251 17.54 0.15 -7.82
N GLN A 252 16.86 0.98 -7.04
CA GLN A 252 16.90 2.44 -7.15
C GLN A 252 17.77 3.10 -6.06
N THR A 253 18.39 2.33 -5.17
CA THR A 253 19.04 2.85 -3.97
C THR A 253 20.25 3.72 -4.26
N ASP A 254 21.03 3.41 -5.30
CA ASP A 254 22.16 4.25 -5.74
C ASP A 254 21.71 5.65 -6.18
N LEU A 255 20.60 5.72 -6.92
CA LEU A 255 19.97 6.98 -7.30
C LEU A 255 19.45 7.73 -6.07
N TRP A 256 18.82 7.03 -5.14
CA TRP A 256 18.34 7.64 -3.89
C TRP A 256 19.49 8.19 -3.05
N ASN A 257 20.63 7.50 -3.00
CA ASN A 257 21.85 7.99 -2.36
C ASN A 257 22.36 9.28 -3.02
N GLU A 258 22.38 9.34 -4.37
CA GLU A 258 22.79 10.53 -5.10
C GLU A 258 21.89 11.74 -4.83
N LEU A 259 20.56 11.53 -4.84
CA LEU A 259 19.58 12.58 -4.53
C LEU A 259 19.64 12.98 -3.05
N LYS A 260 19.84 12.04 -2.13
CA LYS A 260 20.02 12.30 -0.71
C LYS A 260 21.27 13.15 -0.45
N ILE A 261 22.38 12.90 -1.14
CA ILE A 261 23.57 13.77 -1.05
C ILE A 261 23.26 15.18 -1.59
N SER A 262 22.51 15.26 -2.69
CA SER A 262 22.21 16.50 -3.40
C SER A 262 21.22 17.42 -2.66
N TYR A 263 20.22 16.83 -1.99
CA TYR A 263 19.11 17.56 -1.34
C TYR A 263 19.10 17.41 0.19
N GLN A 264 19.97 16.57 0.75
CA GLN A 264 20.11 16.35 2.20
C GLN A 264 18.75 16.00 2.83
N ASN A 265 18.39 16.69 3.92
CA ASN A 265 17.15 16.45 4.66
C ASN A 265 15.86 16.78 3.89
N LYS A 266 15.95 17.43 2.72
CA LYS A 266 14.79 17.65 1.84
C LYS A 266 14.43 16.40 1.05
N PHE A 267 15.40 15.51 0.82
CA PHE A 267 15.12 14.19 0.28
C PHE A 267 14.65 13.27 1.39
N ASN A 268 13.33 13.15 1.54
CA ASN A 268 12.71 12.45 2.66
C ASN A 268 11.49 11.63 2.25
N ARG A 269 11.24 11.51 0.94
CA ARG A 269 10.15 10.74 0.34
C ARG A 269 10.67 10.06 -0.91
N ILE A 270 10.27 8.83 -1.13
CA ILE A 270 10.58 8.10 -2.35
C ILE A 270 9.36 7.36 -2.83
N TRP A 271 9.27 7.22 -4.14
CA TRP A 271 8.26 6.40 -4.73
C TRP A 271 8.76 4.97 -4.94
N ILE A 272 7.89 4.01 -4.68
CA ILE A 272 8.11 2.59 -4.92
C ILE A 272 6.97 2.09 -5.80
N SER A 273 7.29 1.67 -7.03
CA SER A 273 6.35 1.30 -8.08
C SER A 273 5.66 -0.03 -7.80
N ALA A 274 4.34 -0.05 -7.97
CA ALA A 274 3.55 -1.28 -7.91
C ALA A 274 4.02 -2.33 -8.94
N ASN A 275 4.46 -1.91 -10.13
CA ASN A 275 4.72 -2.82 -11.25
C ASN A 275 6.19 -3.18 -11.40
N SER A 276 7.07 -2.20 -11.21
CA SER A 276 8.51 -2.37 -11.46
C SER A 276 9.25 -2.93 -10.25
N ASP A 277 8.75 -2.65 -9.03
CA ASP A 277 9.49 -2.89 -7.79
C ASP A 277 8.89 -4.01 -6.93
N GLY A 278 7.88 -4.73 -7.44
CA GLY A 278 7.11 -5.73 -6.69
C GLY A 278 7.97 -6.81 -6.02
N SER A 279 9.04 -7.28 -6.70
CA SER A 279 9.97 -8.26 -6.13
C SER A 279 10.91 -7.67 -5.07
N GLU A 280 11.09 -6.35 -5.05
CA GLU A 280 12.11 -5.63 -4.26
C GLU A 280 11.54 -4.92 -3.04
N PHE A 281 10.21 -4.95 -2.81
CA PHE A 281 9.56 -4.21 -1.70
C PHE A 281 10.25 -4.42 -0.35
N ASN A 282 10.65 -5.64 -0.01
CA ASN A 282 11.35 -5.91 1.25
C ASN A 282 12.68 -5.13 1.36
N TYR A 283 13.45 -5.08 0.28
CA TYR A 283 14.74 -4.41 0.25
C TYR A 283 14.57 -2.89 0.24
N LEU A 284 13.72 -2.36 -0.63
CA LEU A 284 13.48 -0.92 -0.80
C LEU A 284 12.86 -0.27 0.45
N LEU A 285 11.91 -0.95 1.10
CA LEU A 285 11.36 -0.50 2.38
C LEU A 285 12.39 -0.61 3.52
N GLY A 286 13.30 -1.58 3.44
CA GLY A 286 14.46 -1.65 4.34
C GLY A 286 15.33 -0.40 4.23
N TYR A 287 15.67 -0.01 3.00
CA TYR A 287 16.41 1.22 2.73
C TYR A 287 15.69 2.46 3.29
N CYS A 288 14.37 2.57 3.08
CA CYS A 288 13.57 3.67 3.64
C CYS A 288 13.74 3.77 5.16
N LYS A 289 13.67 2.63 5.84
CA LYS A 289 13.73 2.56 7.31
C LYS A 289 15.08 3.00 7.84
N GLU A 290 16.16 2.49 7.25
CA GLU A 290 17.54 2.80 7.62
C GLU A 290 17.89 4.27 7.38
N ASN A 291 17.28 4.86 6.35
CA ASN A 291 17.58 6.22 5.91
C ASN A 291 16.59 7.28 6.42
N SER A 292 15.60 6.90 7.24
CA SER A 292 14.53 7.77 7.74
C SER A 292 13.76 8.48 6.62
N ILE A 293 13.48 7.75 5.55
CA ILE A 293 12.72 8.20 4.39
C ILE A 293 11.30 7.67 4.49
N SER A 294 10.33 8.52 4.20
CA SER A 294 8.91 8.15 4.16
C SER A 294 8.61 7.41 2.86
N PRO A 295 8.12 6.15 2.92
CA PRO A 295 7.86 5.38 1.73
C PRO A 295 6.51 5.78 1.11
N TRP A 296 6.48 5.92 -0.22
CA TRP A 296 5.28 6.19 -1.00
C TRP A 296 5.05 5.10 -2.03
N PHE A 297 3.83 4.55 -2.08
CA PHE A 297 3.45 3.57 -3.09
C PHE A 297 2.97 4.26 -4.36
N TYR A 298 3.59 3.95 -5.49
CA TYR A 298 3.24 4.49 -6.79
C TYR A 298 2.39 3.49 -7.58
N GLN A 299 1.11 3.79 -7.75
CA GLN A 299 0.13 2.93 -8.44
C GLN A 299 -0.39 3.54 -9.76
N LEU A 300 0.03 4.76 -10.14
CA LEU A 300 -0.62 5.53 -11.22
C LEU A 300 -0.56 4.86 -12.59
N GLU A 301 0.56 4.22 -12.94
CA GLU A 301 0.87 3.70 -14.28
C GLU A 301 0.75 2.17 -14.39
N ASP A 302 -0.18 1.58 -13.64
CA ASP A 302 -0.55 0.19 -13.82
C ASP A 302 -1.47 -0.01 -15.01
N PHE A 303 -0.88 -0.45 -16.12
CA PHE A 303 -1.56 -0.69 -17.39
C PHE A 303 -2.59 -1.83 -17.33
N GLU A 304 -2.60 -2.68 -16.29
CA GLU A 304 -3.42 -3.91 -16.26
C GLU A 304 -4.31 -4.10 -15.01
N ASP A 305 -4.41 -3.12 -14.10
CA ASP A 305 -5.19 -3.23 -12.84
C ASP A 305 -4.72 -4.39 -11.92
N ASN A 306 -3.52 -4.94 -12.15
CA ASN A 306 -2.90 -6.00 -11.36
C ASN A 306 -2.39 -5.48 -9.99
N SER A 307 -2.31 -4.17 -9.80
CA SER A 307 -1.71 -3.51 -8.64
C SER A 307 -2.51 -3.63 -7.35
N ASP A 308 -3.80 -3.99 -7.40
CA ASP A 308 -4.55 -4.32 -6.20
C ASP A 308 -3.96 -5.56 -5.49
N VAL A 309 -3.36 -6.47 -6.26
CA VAL A 309 -2.58 -7.60 -5.70
C VAL A 309 -1.30 -7.08 -5.03
N MET A 310 -0.63 -6.09 -5.63
CA MET A 310 0.63 -5.53 -5.12
C MET A 310 0.46 -4.71 -3.85
N LEU A 311 -0.72 -4.09 -3.61
CA LEU A 311 -1.03 -3.40 -2.34
C LEU A 311 -0.79 -4.31 -1.13
N SER A 312 -1.29 -5.54 -1.21
CA SER A 312 -1.19 -6.51 -0.12
C SER A 312 0.25 -6.90 0.19
N GLN A 313 1.06 -7.10 -0.84
CA GLN A 313 2.47 -7.43 -0.72
C GLN A 313 3.28 -6.24 -0.18
N TYR A 314 3.07 -5.04 -0.72
CA TYR A 314 3.73 -3.81 -0.27
C TYR A 314 3.46 -3.53 1.20
N CYS A 315 2.18 -3.55 1.61
CA CYS A 315 1.78 -3.33 3.00
C CYS A 315 2.33 -4.43 3.93
N TYR A 316 2.39 -5.69 3.48
CA TYR A 316 3.01 -6.75 4.26
C TYR A 316 4.51 -6.49 4.51
N HIS A 317 5.27 -6.10 3.49
CA HIS A 317 6.67 -5.73 3.68
C HIS A 317 6.84 -4.45 4.50
N ALA A 318 5.94 -3.47 4.37
CA ALA A 318 5.96 -2.26 5.19
C ALA A 318 5.67 -2.57 6.67
N PHE A 319 4.79 -3.54 6.94
CA PHE A 319 4.62 -4.12 8.26
C PHE A 319 5.93 -4.75 8.74
N LEU A 320 6.58 -5.65 7.98
CA LEU A 320 7.86 -6.25 8.39
C LEU A 320 8.97 -5.21 8.64
N LYS A 321 8.94 -4.08 7.96
CA LYS A 321 9.89 -2.96 8.14
C LYS A 321 9.46 -1.91 9.15
N ASN A 322 8.45 -2.21 9.97
CA ASN A 322 8.06 -1.39 11.11
C ASN A 322 7.48 -0.01 10.74
N PHE A 323 6.89 0.11 9.54
CA PHE A 323 6.09 1.28 9.15
C PHE A 323 4.62 1.15 9.56
N LEU A 324 4.10 -0.08 9.52
CA LEU A 324 2.71 -0.40 9.81
C LEU A 324 2.58 -1.27 11.07
N LYS A 325 1.43 -1.21 11.70
CA LYS A 325 0.87 -2.25 12.57
C LYS A 325 -0.14 -3.06 11.78
N ARG A 326 -0.37 -4.29 12.20
CA ARG A 326 -1.35 -5.19 11.56
C ARG A 326 -2.39 -5.62 12.59
N GLU A 327 -3.67 -5.40 12.29
CA GLU A 327 -4.78 -5.97 13.03
C GLU A 327 -5.25 -7.24 12.30
N GLU A 328 -5.40 -8.33 13.06
CA GLU A 328 -5.87 -9.60 12.54
C GLU A 328 -7.06 -10.12 13.35
N LYS A 329 -7.92 -10.88 12.69
CA LYS A 329 -9.05 -11.59 13.29
C LYS A 329 -8.85 -13.09 13.14
N LYS A 330 -9.27 -13.84 14.15
CA LYS A 330 -9.22 -15.29 14.14
C LYS A 330 -10.42 -15.90 13.42
N PHE A 331 -10.15 -16.89 12.60
CA PHE A 331 -11.11 -17.77 11.95
C PHE A 331 -10.78 -19.21 12.32
N ILE A 332 -11.80 -20.04 12.52
CA ILE A 332 -11.63 -21.47 12.79
C ILE A 332 -12.10 -22.24 11.55
N TYR A 333 -11.17 -22.87 10.87
CA TYR A 333 -11.44 -23.74 9.72
C TYR A 333 -11.73 -25.14 10.24
N ILE A 334 -12.88 -25.70 9.87
CA ILE A 334 -13.29 -27.05 10.28
C ILE A 334 -13.18 -27.99 9.10
N TYR A 335 -12.23 -28.91 9.19
CA TYR A 335 -12.03 -30.00 8.24
C TYR A 335 -12.69 -31.27 8.73
N TYR A 336 -13.31 -32.00 7.82
CA TYR A 336 -13.93 -33.30 8.06
C TYR A 336 -13.15 -34.37 7.31
N TYR A 337 -12.92 -35.50 7.95
CA TYR A 337 -12.35 -36.65 7.29
C TYR A 337 -13.39 -37.31 6.37
N VAL A 338 -13.00 -37.60 5.13
CA VAL A 338 -13.84 -38.20 4.08
C VAL A 338 -13.26 -39.49 3.50
N GLY A 339 -12.12 -39.95 4.02
CA GLY A 339 -11.51 -41.20 3.57
C GLY A 339 -12.30 -42.43 4.00
N SER A 340 -11.95 -43.58 3.42
CA SER A 340 -12.58 -44.87 3.73
C SER A 340 -12.00 -45.56 4.97
N GLU A 341 -10.84 -45.12 5.44
CA GLU A 341 -10.12 -45.72 6.57
C GLU A 341 -10.43 -44.98 7.88
N ASP A 342 -10.08 -45.54 9.03
CA ASP A 342 -10.35 -44.85 10.31
C ASP A 342 -9.25 -43.81 10.57
N PRO A 343 -9.59 -42.50 10.59
CA PRO A 343 -8.62 -41.42 10.79
C PRO A 343 -7.99 -41.41 12.18
N CYS A 344 -8.48 -42.23 13.13
CA CYS A 344 -7.79 -42.44 14.39
C CYS A 344 -6.50 -43.29 14.22
N TYR A 345 -6.33 -44.00 13.09
CA TYR A 345 -5.24 -44.96 12.86
C TYR A 345 -4.44 -44.73 11.58
N ASP A 346 -5.02 -44.14 10.53
CA ASP A 346 -4.28 -43.71 9.31
C ASP A 346 -4.56 -42.24 8.96
N TYR A 347 -3.49 -41.44 8.89
CA TYR A 347 -3.53 -39.99 8.69
C TYR A 347 -3.17 -39.63 7.26
N GLN A 348 -4.03 -39.94 6.30
CA GLN A 348 -3.85 -39.50 4.92
C GLN A 348 -4.31 -38.05 4.77
N ILE A 349 -3.37 -37.15 4.46
CA ILE A 349 -3.61 -35.70 4.27
C ILE A 349 -4.70 -35.45 3.21
N THR A 350 -4.75 -36.26 2.16
CA THR A 350 -5.69 -36.14 1.04
C THR A 350 -7.14 -36.47 1.39
N SER A 351 -7.39 -37.02 2.59
CA SER A 351 -8.72 -37.48 3.02
C SER A 351 -9.46 -36.45 3.88
N TRP A 352 -9.10 -35.17 3.81
CA TRP A 352 -9.69 -34.10 4.62
C TRP A 352 -10.30 -33.00 3.75
N GLU A 353 -11.58 -32.72 3.97
CA GLU A 353 -12.33 -31.68 3.26
C GLU A 353 -12.75 -30.54 4.19
N LEU A 354 -12.61 -29.30 3.72
CA LEU A 354 -13.11 -28.13 4.44
C LEU A 354 -14.64 -28.13 4.45
N GLY A 355 -15.27 -28.26 5.61
CA GLY A 355 -16.72 -28.22 5.73
C GLY A 355 -17.29 -27.04 6.50
N ASP A 356 -16.46 -26.22 7.16
CA ASP A 356 -16.89 -24.94 7.73
C ASP A 356 -15.75 -23.92 7.93
N ILE A 357 -16.13 -22.64 8.00
CA ILE A 357 -15.27 -21.54 8.46
C ILE A 357 -16.07 -20.71 9.47
N ILE A 358 -15.62 -20.70 10.72
CA ILE A 358 -16.23 -19.92 11.79
C ILE A 358 -15.43 -18.64 11.99
N GLU A 359 -16.09 -17.49 11.80
CA GLU A 359 -15.54 -16.20 12.22
C GLU A 359 -15.70 -16.06 13.73
N THR A 360 -14.62 -15.72 14.43
CA THR A 360 -14.67 -15.47 15.89
C THR A 360 -14.66 -13.97 16.19
N SER A 361 -14.93 -13.62 17.45
CA SER A 361 -14.78 -12.24 17.94
C SER A 361 -13.34 -11.90 18.35
N GLU A 362 -12.42 -12.87 18.31
CA GLU A 362 -11.03 -12.67 18.75
C GLU A 362 -10.24 -11.87 17.70
N THR A 363 -9.59 -10.79 18.14
CA THR A 363 -8.66 -10.00 17.34
C THR A 363 -7.32 -9.87 18.03
N ARG A 364 -6.27 -9.64 17.25
CA ARG A 364 -4.92 -9.32 17.75
C ARG A 364 -4.31 -8.19 16.96
N ILE A 365 -3.49 -7.38 17.62
CA ILE A 365 -2.67 -6.35 16.97
C ILE A 365 -1.22 -6.81 17.04
N LEU A 366 -0.63 -7.01 15.86
CA LEU A 366 0.77 -7.36 15.73
C LEU A 366 1.60 -6.10 15.51
N ASN A 367 2.71 -6.05 16.23
CA ASN A 367 3.84 -5.20 15.91
C ASN A 367 4.95 -6.15 15.42
N PRO A 368 5.60 -5.83 14.30
CA PRO A 368 6.72 -6.60 13.76
C PRO A 368 7.92 -6.63 14.71
#